data_AF-A0A1G6SS73-F1
#
_entry.id   AF-A0A1G6SS73-F1
#
_cell.length_a   1.000
_cell.length_b   1.000
_cell.length_c   1.000
_cell.angle_alpha   90.00
_cell.angle_beta   90.00
_cell.angle_gamma   90.00
#
_symmetry.space_group_name_H-M   'P 1'
#
loop_
_entity.id
_entity.type
_entity.pdbx_description
1 polymer ?
#
loop_
_entity_poly.entity_id
_entity_poly.type
_entity_poly.pdbx_seq_one_letter_code
_entity_poly.pdbx_strand_id
1 'polypeptide(L)'
;MPANGDTTNREVTFTALPGGNRNNNGTFNNIGNNGNWWSATENNATNAWNRNMNYNNSNVNRNNNNKELGFSVRCVRDLKENTATGIISLWLL
;
A
#
# COMPACT_ATOMS: atom_id res chain seq x y z
N MET A 1 -20.46 29.88 19.57
CA MET A 1 -19.64 28.65 19.40
C MET A 1 -18.98 28.74 18.04
N PRO A 2 -17.65 28.85 17.93
CA PRO A 2 -17.01 28.86 16.62
C PRO A 2 -16.96 27.42 16.07
N ALA A 3 -17.21 27.29 14.77
CA ALA A 3 -17.24 26.04 14.06
C ALA A 3 -15.91 25.28 14.18
N ASN A 4 -16.02 24.02 14.57
CA ASN A 4 -14.91 23.13 14.87
C ASN A 4 -14.47 22.45 13.56
N GLY A 5 -13.27 22.79 13.12
CA GLY A 5 -12.38 21.91 12.35
C GLY A 5 -12.79 21.61 10.91
N ASP A 6 -12.10 22.26 9.98
CA ASP A 6 -11.98 21.81 8.60
C ASP A 6 -11.58 20.32 8.57
N THR A 7 -12.51 19.46 8.14
CA THR A 7 -12.29 18.03 7.90
C THR A 7 -11.82 17.86 6.46
N THR A 8 -10.68 18.43 6.12
CA THR A 8 -10.03 18.14 4.85
C THR A 8 -9.57 16.67 4.89
N ASN A 9 -10.38 15.77 4.32
CA ASN A 9 -9.96 14.43 3.96
C ASN A 9 -8.88 14.58 2.89
N ARG A 10 -7.61 14.59 3.32
CA ARG A 10 -6.46 14.76 2.44
C ARG A 10 -6.19 13.44 1.75
N GLU A 11 -6.85 13.26 0.60
CA GLU A 11 -6.74 12.08 -0.24
C GLU A 11 -5.32 11.91 -0.76
N VAL A 12 -4.69 10.77 -0.44
CA VAL A 12 -3.41 10.37 -1.02
C VAL A 12 -3.71 9.35 -2.11
N THR A 13 -3.50 9.70 -3.37
CA THR A 13 -3.85 8.84 -4.49
C THR A 13 -2.96 7.59 -4.54
N PHE A 14 -3.57 6.42 -4.36
CA PHE A 14 -2.94 5.13 -4.61
C PHE A 14 -3.76 4.37 -5.65
N THR A 15 -3.16 4.11 -6.82
CA THR A 15 -3.85 3.52 -7.98
C THR A 15 -3.90 1.98 -7.95
N ALA A 16 -3.25 1.33 -6.98
CA ALA A 16 -3.36 -0.11 -6.74
C ALA A 16 -3.18 -1.01 -7.98
N LEU A 17 -2.27 -0.65 -8.90
CA LEU A 17 -2.13 -1.34 -10.18
C LEU A 17 -1.89 -2.86 -10.02
N PRO A 18 -2.60 -3.72 -10.77
CA PRO A 18 -2.54 -5.17 -10.63
C PRO A 18 -1.30 -5.78 -11.30
N GLY A 19 -0.13 -5.60 -10.68
CA GLY A 19 1.16 -6.09 -11.19
C GLY A 19 1.39 -7.60 -11.02
N GLY A 20 0.48 -8.33 -10.38
CA GLY A 20 0.62 -9.77 -10.11
C GLY A 20 1.64 -10.07 -9.00
N ASN A 21 2.33 -11.20 -9.15
CA ASN A 21 3.40 -11.62 -8.24
C ASN A 21 4.39 -12.57 -8.92
N ARG A 22 5.64 -12.57 -8.44
CA ARG A 22 6.65 -13.58 -8.78
C ARG A 22 6.61 -14.74 -7.77
N ASN A 23 6.67 -15.98 -8.25
CA ASN A 23 6.80 -17.17 -7.42
C ASN A 23 8.27 -17.49 -7.09
N ASN A 24 8.51 -18.40 -6.14
CA ASN A 24 9.86 -18.89 -5.81
C ASN A 24 10.61 -19.41 -7.07
N ASN A 25 9.94 -20.21 -7.91
CA ASN A 25 10.51 -20.72 -9.16
C ASN A 25 10.76 -19.64 -10.23
N GLY A 26 10.38 -18.40 -9.94
CA GLY A 26 10.60 -17.24 -10.77
C GLY A 26 9.59 -16.96 -11.87
N THR A 27 8.54 -17.76 -11.98
CA THR A 27 7.42 -17.43 -12.86
C THR A 27 6.58 -16.29 -12.29
N PHE A 28 5.92 -15.55 -13.17
CA PHE A 28 4.97 -14.50 -12.78
C PHE A 28 3.54 -14.98 -12.97
N ASN A 29 2.70 -14.68 -11.97
CA ASN A 29 1.28 -15.02 -11.97
C ASN A 29 0.43 -13.76 -11.75
N ASN A 30 -0.85 -13.85 -12.12
CA ASN A 30 -1.90 -12.87 -11.80
C ASN A 30 -1.64 -11.43 -12.30
N ILE A 31 -0.76 -11.26 -13.28
CA ILE A 31 -0.54 -9.98 -13.96
C ILE A 31 -1.89 -9.52 -14.56
N GLY A 32 -2.29 -8.28 -14.30
CA GLY A 32 -3.56 -7.71 -14.74
C GLY A 32 -4.74 -8.03 -13.83
N ASN A 33 -4.64 -9.05 -12.97
CA ASN A 33 -5.74 -9.51 -12.13
C ASN A 33 -5.60 -9.11 -10.66
N ASN A 34 -4.39 -9.21 -10.10
CA ASN A 34 -4.16 -8.97 -8.68
C ASN A 34 -3.06 -7.94 -8.46
N GLY A 35 -3.32 -6.99 -7.57
CA GLY A 35 -2.27 -6.22 -6.94
C GLY A 35 -1.88 -6.87 -5.61
N ASN A 36 -0.60 -7.17 -5.41
CA ASN A 36 -0.08 -7.74 -4.16
C ASN A 36 1.02 -6.85 -3.61
N TRP A 37 0.93 -6.49 -2.33
CA TRP A 37 1.94 -5.68 -1.65
C TRP A 37 2.34 -6.29 -0.32
N TRP A 38 3.64 -6.37 -0.07
CA TRP A 38 4.15 -6.74 1.25
C TRP A 38 3.78 -5.69 2.30
N SER A 39 3.50 -6.15 3.51
CA SER A 39 3.50 -5.34 4.73
C SER A 39 4.88 -5.41 5.37
N ALA A 40 5.24 -4.39 6.15
CA ALA A 40 6.45 -4.42 6.98
C ALA A 40 6.35 -5.40 8.16
N THR A 41 5.15 -5.91 8.46
CA THR A 41 4.93 -6.81 9.59
C THR A 41 5.21 -8.26 9.20
N GLU A 42 6.11 -8.89 9.94
CA GLU A 42 6.36 -10.32 9.87
C GLU A 42 5.17 -11.13 10.43
N ASN A 43 4.91 -12.31 9.87
CA ASN A 43 4.01 -13.29 10.47
C ASN A 43 4.77 -14.35 11.26
N ASN A 44 5.83 -14.92 10.66
CA ASN A 44 6.75 -15.87 11.30
C ASN A 44 8.06 -15.97 10.50
N ALA A 45 8.90 -16.96 10.84
CA ALA A 45 10.20 -17.19 10.20
C ALA A 45 10.13 -17.26 8.66
N THR A 46 9.11 -17.91 8.09
CA THR A 46 8.99 -18.12 6.64
C THR A 46 7.99 -17.20 5.95
N ASN A 47 7.05 -16.59 6.69
CA ASN A 47 5.94 -15.84 6.12
C ASN A 47 5.90 -14.38 6.59
N ALA A 48 5.45 -13.49 5.71
CA ALA A 48 5.14 -12.10 6.02
C ALA A 48 3.68 -11.79 5.69
N TRP A 49 3.14 -10.72 6.30
CA TRP A 49 1.80 -10.24 5.95
C TRP A 49 1.83 -9.50 4.61
N ASN A 50 0.80 -9.67 3.80
CA ASN A 50 0.60 -8.90 2.57
C ASN A 50 -0.84 -8.40 2.47
N ARG A 51 -1.03 -7.39 1.63
CA ARG A 51 -2.34 -6.92 1.18
C ARG A 51 -2.56 -7.32 -0.26
N ASN A 52 -3.78 -7.71 -0.62
CA ASN A 52 -4.15 -7.92 -2.01
C ASN A 52 -5.45 -7.20 -2.36
N MET A 53 -5.56 -6.85 -3.64
CA MET A 53 -6.80 -6.44 -4.28
C MET A 53 -6.92 -7.14 -5.63
N ASN A 54 -8.15 -7.47 -6.02
CA ASN A 54 -8.46 -8.05 -7.32
C ASN A 54 -9.11 -6.96 -8.20
N TYR A 55 -8.82 -6.96 -9.50
CA TYR A 55 -9.38 -6.00 -10.46
C TYR A 55 -10.91 -5.91 -10.44
N ASN A 56 -11.60 -6.99 -10.07
CA ASN A 56 -13.07 -7.06 -10.07
C ASN A 56 -13.68 -7.03 -8.65
N ASN A 57 -12.90 -6.76 -7.61
CA ASN A 57 -13.36 -6.77 -6.23
C ASN A 57 -12.82 -5.57 -5.46
N SER A 58 -13.70 -4.81 -4.82
CA SER A 58 -13.35 -3.63 -4.01
C SER A 58 -12.72 -3.96 -2.65
N ASN A 59 -12.77 -5.23 -2.21
CA ASN A 59 -12.23 -5.62 -0.91
C ASN A 59 -10.71 -5.66 -0.90
N VAL A 60 -10.12 -5.07 0.14
CA VAL A 60 -8.69 -5.22 0.46
C VAL A 60 -8.51 -6.41 1.39
N ASN A 61 -7.93 -7.49 0.86
CA ASN A 61 -7.66 -8.69 1.65
C ASN A 61 -6.31 -8.59 2.36
N ARG A 62 -6.18 -9.26 3.50
CA ARG A 62 -4.92 -9.44 4.23
C ARG A 62 -4.63 -10.93 4.36
N ASN A 63 -3.46 -11.35 3.88
CA ASN A 63 -3.01 -12.74 3.93
C ASN A 63 -1.59 -12.82 4.51
N ASN A 64 -1.15 -14.01 4.92
CA ASN A 64 0.26 -14.29 5.18
C ASN A 64 0.79 -15.24 4.11
N ASN A 65 1.97 -14.93 3.58
CA ASN A 65 2.55 -15.66 2.45
C ASN A 65 4.06 -15.84 2.65
N ASN A 66 4.62 -16.85 1.97
CA ASN A 66 6.05 -17.13 2.00
C ASN A 66 6.84 -15.89 1.51
N LYS A 67 7.84 -15.50 2.30
CA LYS A 67 8.73 -14.35 2.04
C LYS A 67 9.51 -14.46 0.72
N GLU A 68 9.63 -15.65 0.15
CA GLU A 68 10.25 -15.91 -1.15
C GLU A 68 9.41 -15.41 -2.34
N LEU A 69 8.13 -15.05 -2.13
CA LEU A 69 7.31 -14.47 -3.20
C LEU A 69 7.71 -13.02 -3.49
N GLY A 70 7.75 -12.67 -4.77
CA GLY A 70 7.95 -11.28 -5.20
C GLY A 70 6.63 -10.55 -5.27
N PHE A 71 6.26 -9.86 -4.19
CA PHE A 71 5.19 -8.85 -4.19
C PHE A 71 5.78 -7.44 -4.28
N SER A 72 4.96 -6.49 -4.72
CA SER A 72 5.36 -5.09 -4.81
C SER A 72 5.63 -4.51 -3.43
N VAL A 73 6.61 -3.62 -3.33
CA VAL A 73 6.91 -2.84 -2.13
C VAL A 73 6.60 -1.37 -2.37
N ARG A 74 6.15 -0.67 -1.33
CA ARG A 74 5.95 0.79 -1.37
C ARG A 74 6.32 1.39 -0.03
N CYS A 75 7.00 2.53 -0.06
CA CYS A 75 7.22 3.32 1.13
C CYS A 75 5.94 4.11 1.45
N VAL A 76 5.57 4.13 2.73
CA VAL A 76 4.44 4.92 3.24
C VAL A 76 5.02 5.94 4.21
N ARG A 77 4.61 7.20 4.07
CA ARG A 77 5.00 8.28 4.96
C ARG A 77 3.76 9.10 5.31
N ASP A 78 3.77 9.65 6.53
CA ASP A 78 2.74 10.59 6.94
C ASP A 78 2.93 11.92 6.22
N LEU A 79 1.82 12.53 5.82
CA LEU A 79 1.81 13.92 5.35
C LEU A 79 1.79 14.83 6.58
N LYS A 80 2.92 15.46 6.87
CA LYS A 80 2.97 16.53 7.88
C LYS A 80 2.53 17.84 7.23
N GLU A 81 1.53 18.49 7.81
CA GLU A 81 1.22 19.87 7.48
C GLU A 81 2.29 20.79 8.05
N ASN A 82 2.81 21.70 7.23
CA ASN A 82 3.53 22.85 7.78
C ASN A 82 2.49 23.88 8.22
N THR A 83 2.17 23.88 9.52
CA THR A 83 1.19 24.79 10.12
C THR A 83 1.59 26.26 10.00
N ALA A 84 2.85 26.58 9.68
CA ALA A 84 3.30 27.95 9.45
C ALA A 84 3.05 28.46 8.03
N THR A 85 2.88 27.58 7.04
CA THR A 85 2.73 27.97 5.63
C THR A 85 1.43 27.48 5.00
N GLY A 86 0.68 26.57 5.64
CA GLY A 86 -0.57 26.04 5.11
C GLY A 86 -0.41 25.24 3.81
N ILE A 87 0.83 24.89 3.44
CA ILE A 87 1.16 24.14 2.22
C ILE A 87 1.71 22.77 2.58
N ILE A 88 1.30 21.79 1.77
CA ILE A 88 1.78 20.41 1.82
C ILE A 88 3.17 20.37 1.18
N SER A 89 4.23 20.22 1.97
CA SER A 89 5.55 19.92 1.41
C SER A 89 5.59 18.47 0.93
N LEU A 90 5.23 18.23 -0.34
CA LEU A 90 5.50 16.93 -0.97
C LEU A 90 6.97 16.79 -1.39
N TRP A 91 7.72 17.90 -1.46
CA TRP A 91 9.13 17.94 -1.87
C TRP A 91 10.04 18.52 -0.77
N LEU A 92 10.81 17.64 -0.15
CA LEU A 92 12.18 17.90 0.27
C LEU A 92 12.97 16.66 -0.14
N LEU A 93 13.67 16.78 -1.27
CA LEU A 93 14.97 16.14 -1.44
C LEU A 93 16.01 17.20 -1.07
#